data_AF-A0A0A8K259-F1
#
_entry.id   AF-A0A0A8K259-F1
#
_cell.length_a   1.000
_cell.length_b   1.000
_cell.length_c   1.000
_cell.angle_alpha   90.00
_cell.angle_beta   90.00
_cell.angle_gamma   90.00
#
_symmetry.space_group_name_H-M   'P 1'
#
loop_
_entity.id
_entity.type
_entity.pdbx_description
1 polymer ?
#
loop_
_entity_poly.entity_id
_entity_poly.type
_entity_poly.pdbx_seq_one_letter_code
_entity_poly.pdbx_strand_id
1 'polypeptide(L)'
;MKDLLALIDEAGADHCAPVSLIVIDTLSRALAGGEENASTDMGAFVQNMDRLRDHTGATVLIVHHSGKDTARGARGHSLLRAATDTEIEIGDGTLRVTKQRDLDPIPEMRFKLDSLTLGKTERGKPVTSCVVRMLKKNEFVRLELSEQECMAYDAFCRCLETSQTGIVTSGRWKDEMSVANLSDRQLERLQTQVTEAGWVKKIKKAQYVSCEPTSTDTTDIGARTQPT
;
A
#
# COMPACT_ATOMS: atom_id res chain seq x y z
N MET A 1 27.60 17.92 10.67
CA MET A 1 27.18 16.78 11.52
C MET A 1 27.06 17.20 12.98
N LYS A 2 28.11 17.72 13.63
CA LYS A 2 28.03 18.17 15.04
C LYS A 2 26.83 19.11 15.31
N ASP A 3 26.64 20.12 14.46
CA ASP A 3 25.55 21.09 14.64
C ASP A 3 24.16 20.47 14.44
N LEU A 4 24.06 19.47 13.57
CA LEU A 4 22.81 18.72 13.37
C LEU A 4 22.46 17.88 14.60
N LEU A 5 23.45 17.24 15.23
CA LEU A 5 23.23 16.46 16.45
C LEU A 5 22.79 17.36 17.61
N ALA A 6 23.44 18.52 17.77
CA ALA A 6 23.03 19.51 18.77
C ALA A 6 21.58 19.98 18.55
N LEU A 7 21.19 20.26 17.30
CA LEU A 7 19.82 20.65 16.97
C LEU A 7 18.81 19.53 17.29
N ILE A 8 19.16 18.27 17.06
CA ILE A 8 18.30 17.13 17.40
C ILE A 8 18.12 17.01 18.92
N ASP A 9 19.20 17.20 19.69
CA ASP A 9 19.15 17.18 21.15
C ASP A 9 18.29 18.34 21.70
N GLU A 10 18.44 19.54 21.13
CA GLU A 10 17.61 20.71 21.46
C GLU A 10 16.12 20.45 21.15
N ALA A 11 15.81 19.91 19.97
CA ALA A 11 14.44 19.58 19.59
C ALA A 11 13.81 18.55 20.54
N GLY A 12 14.58 17.57 21.00
CA GLY A 12 14.14 16.60 22.00
C GLY A 12 13.89 17.24 23.37
N ALA A 13 14.77 18.16 23.79
CA ALA A 13 14.61 18.90 25.03
C ALA A 13 13.35 19.78 25.03
N ASP A 14 13.07 20.50 23.93
CA ASP A 14 11.90 21.35 23.77
C ASP A 14 10.57 20.58 23.92
N HIS A 15 10.57 19.29 23.55
CA HIS A 15 9.40 18.42 23.65
C HIS A 15 9.46 17.47 24.85
N CYS A 16 10.46 17.61 25.73
CA CYS A 16 10.69 16.74 26.90
C CYS A 16 10.69 15.24 26.56
N ALA A 17 11.16 14.87 25.37
CA ALA A 17 11.17 13.49 24.88
C ALA A 17 12.32 13.27 23.87
N PRO A 18 13.01 12.10 23.91
CA PRO A 18 14.04 11.80 22.95
C PRO A 18 13.45 11.64 21.54
N VAL A 19 14.18 12.12 20.53
CA VAL A 19 13.81 11.92 19.12
C VAL A 19 13.87 10.44 18.80
N SER A 20 12.73 9.87 18.39
CA SER A 20 12.62 8.42 18.09
C SER A 20 12.61 8.11 16.59
N LEU A 21 12.36 9.12 15.75
CA LEU A 21 12.34 9.00 14.29
C LEU A 21 12.94 10.25 13.65
N ILE A 22 13.88 10.05 12.73
CA ILE A 22 14.49 11.09 11.90
C ILE A 22 14.14 10.77 10.45
N VAL A 23 13.48 11.69 9.75
CA VAL A 23 13.09 11.52 8.34
C VAL A 23 13.98 12.39 7.45
N ILE A 24 14.66 11.76 6.51
CA ILE A 24 15.49 12.42 5.49
C ILE A 24 14.73 12.38 4.16
N ASP A 25 14.15 13.51 3.78
CA ASP A 25 13.36 13.66 2.55
C ASP A 25 13.92 14.79 1.65
N THR A 26 14.54 14.51 0.50
CA THR A 26 14.86 13.22 -0.15
C THR A 26 16.36 12.92 -0.06
N LEU A 27 16.77 11.65 -0.25
CA LEU A 27 18.17 11.24 -0.38
C LEU A 27 18.94 12.12 -1.38
N SER A 28 18.35 12.34 -2.56
CA SER A 28 18.95 13.13 -3.64
C SER A 28 19.29 14.56 -3.23
N ARG A 29 18.42 15.18 -2.43
CA ARG A 29 18.63 16.54 -1.91
C ARG A 29 19.61 16.54 -0.74
N ALA A 30 19.58 15.50 0.11
CA ALA A 30 20.48 15.35 1.24
C ALA A 30 21.94 15.13 0.81
N LEU A 31 22.19 14.54 -0.36
CA LEU A 31 23.53 14.42 -0.93
C LEU A 31 24.13 15.75 -1.42
N ALA A 32 23.32 16.81 -1.56
CA ALA A 32 23.77 18.18 -1.85
C ALA A 32 24.80 18.30 -3.01
N GLY A 33 24.61 17.54 -4.10
CA GLY A 33 25.51 17.51 -5.26
C GLY A 33 26.43 16.29 -5.33
N GLY A 34 26.35 15.37 -4.35
CA GLY A 34 26.99 14.05 -4.40
C GLY A 34 26.40 13.16 -5.49
N GLU A 35 27.21 12.22 -5.98
CA GLU A 35 26.82 11.28 -7.02
C GLU A 35 26.22 10.02 -6.39
N GLU A 36 24.91 9.79 -6.57
CA GLU A 36 24.18 8.62 -6.03
C GLU A 36 24.73 7.26 -6.51
N ASN A 37 25.49 7.26 -7.61
CA ASN A 37 26.16 6.08 -8.15
C ASN A 37 27.61 5.92 -7.67
N ALA A 38 28.16 6.93 -7.00
CA ALA A 38 29.51 6.86 -6.45
C ALA A 38 29.49 6.16 -5.08
N SER A 39 30.25 5.08 -4.96
CA SER A 39 30.34 4.29 -3.73
C SER A 39 30.88 5.09 -2.55
N THR A 40 31.73 6.09 -2.82
CA THR A 40 32.30 7.00 -1.82
C THR A 40 31.24 7.87 -1.17
N ASP A 41 30.40 8.50 -1.98
CA ASP A 41 29.41 9.47 -1.52
C ASP A 41 28.27 8.75 -0.79
N MET A 42 27.83 7.62 -1.33
CA MET A 42 26.86 6.75 -0.67
C MET A 42 27.41 6.11 0.62
N GLY A 43 28.70 5.74 0.64
CA GLY A 43 29.35 5.25 1.85
C GLY A 43 29.40 6.33 2.95
N ALA A 44 29.76 7.56 2.59
CA ALA A 44 29.77 8.70 3.51
C ALA A 44 28.35 9.03 4.01
N PHE A 45 27.34 8.94 3.14
CA PHE A 45 25.94 9.12 3.50
C PHE A 45 25.51 8.08 4.54
N VAL A 46 25.73 6.79 4.28
CA VAL A 46 25.39 5.69 5.21
C VAL A 46 26.09 5.88 6.56
N GLN A 47 27.39 6.18 6.58
CA GLN A 47 28.12 6.43 7.82
C GLN A 47 27.55 7.60 8.63
N ASN A 48 27.06 8.64 7.96
CA ASN A 48 26.40 9.75 8.63
C ASN A 48 25.03 9.36 9.21
N MET A 49 24.29 8.46 8.56
CA MET A 49 23.05 7.91 9.10
C MET A 49 23.31 7.02 10.32
N ASP A 50 24.36 6.20 10.27
CA ASP A 50 24.81 5.40 11.43
C ASP A 50 25.14 6.31 12.62
N ARG A 51 25.86 7.42 12.40
CA ARG A 51 26.14 8.41 13.45
C ARG A 51 24.87 9.02 14.06
N LEU A 52 23.84 9.29 13.27
CA LEU A 52 22.56 9.79 13.79
C LEU A 52 21.90 8.73 14.65
N ARG A 53 21.81 7.48 14.16
CA ARG A 53 21.25 6.35 14.90
C ARG A 53 22.00 6.11 16.21
N ASP A 54 23.32 6.09 16.18
CA ASP A 54 24.16 5.77 17.35
C ASP A 54 24.09 6.88 18.41
N HIS A 55 23.98 8.15 18.00
CA HIS A 55 23.84 9.28 18.93
C HIS A 55 22.45 9.33 19.57
N THR A 56 21.40 9.07 18.80
CA THR A 56 20.01 9.34 19.22
C THR A 56 19.24 8.10 19.68
N GLY A 57 19.64 6.91 19.24
CA GLY A 57 18.83 5.70 19.31
C GLY A 57 17.60 5.72 18.39
N ALA A 58 17.44 6.75 17.55
CA ALA A 58 16.29 6.92 16.68
C ALA A 58 16.34 5.99 15.45
N THR A 59 15.17 5.68 14.92
CA THR A 59 15.06 5.16 13.55
C THR A 59 15.34 6.27 12.56
N VAL A 60 16.16 6.00 11.53
CA VAL A 60 16.42 6.92 10.43
C VAL A 60 15.68 6.42 9.18
N LEU A 61 14.67 7.16 8.74
CA LEU A 61 13.87 6.87 7.55
C LEU A 61 14.33 7.76 6.40
N ILE A 62 14.64 7.14 5.26
CA ILE A 62 15.14 7.86 4.08
C ILE A 62 14.11 7.74 2.96
N VAL A 63 13.66 8.88 2.43
CA VAL A 63 12.80 8.95 1.25
C VAL A 63 13.68 9.04 0.01
N HIS A 64 13.56 8.08 -0.90
CA HIS A 64 14.30 8.08 -2.15
C HIS A 64 13.41 7.65 -3.32
N HIS A 65 13.69 8.20 -4.50
CA HIS A 65 12.97 7.82 -5.71
C HIS A 65 13.43 6.45 -6.19
N SER A 66 12.49 5.64 -6.69
CA SER A 66 12.83 4.46 -7.48
C SER A 66 13.45 4.92 -8.80
N GLY A 67 14.66 4.47 -9.15
CA GLY A 67 15.22 4.81 -10.46
C GLY A 67 14.42 4.19 -11.62
N LYS A 68 14.70 4.65 -12.84
CA LYS A 68 13.94 4.47 -14.10
C LYS A 68 13.56 3.03 -14.56
N ASP A 69 13.90 1.97 -13.84
CA ASP A 69 13.73 0.58 -14.32
C ASP A 69 13.31 -0.32 -13.15
N THR A 70 12.01 -0.35 -12.90
CA THR A 70 11.37 -1.13 -11.83
C THR A 70 11.61 -2.64 -11.98
N ALA A 71 11.87 -3.12 -13.20
CA ALA A 71 12.14 -4.53 -13.49
C ALA A 71 13.48 -5.04 -12.93
N ARG A 72 14.37 -4.17 -12.47
CA ARG A 72 15.67 -4.55 -11.87
C ARG A 72 15.72 -4.36 -10.35
N GLY A 73 14.58 -4.11 -9.71
CA GLY A 73 14.50 -3.68 -8.31
C GLY A 73 14.94 -2.22 -8.14
N ALA A 74 14.89 -1.71 -6.90
CA ALA A 74 15.27 -0.34 -6.60
C ALA A 74 16.66 -0.03 -7.18
N ARG A 75 16.69 0.82 -8.21
CA ARG A 75 17.93 1.44 -8.67
C ARG A 75 18.43 2.34 -7.53
N GLY A 76 19.42 1.83 -6.83
CA GLY A 76 20.14 2.46 -5.74
C GLY A 76 21.36 1.60 -5.48
N HIS A 77 22.47 2.23 -5.10
CA HIS A 77 23.72 1.56 -4.83
C HIS A 77 23.47 0.33 -3.92
N SER A 78 23.97 -0.85 -4.31
CA SER A 78 23.86 -2.09 -3.51
C SER A 78 24.24 -1.89 -2.03
N LEU A 79 25.11 -0.92 -1.77
CA LEU A 79 25.50 -0.41 -0.45
C LEU A 79 24.32 0.10 0.38
N LEU A 80 23.46 0.97 -0.18
CA LEU A 80 22.30 1.49 0.55
C LEU A 80 21.34 0.35 0.88
N ARG A 81 21.03 -0.49 -0.11
CA ARG A 81 20.19 -1.66 0.12
C ARG A 81 20.81 -2.62 1.13
N ALA A 82 22.13 -2.78 1.19
CA ALA A 82 22.80 -3.61 2.19
C ALA A 82 22.71 -3.00 3.60
N ALA A 83 22.85 -1.69 3.71
CA ALA A 83 22.83 -0.94 4.97
C ALA A 83 21.44 -0.83 5.60
N THR A 84 20.37 -0.72 4.80
CA THR A 84 19.00 -0.56 5.30
C THR A 84 18.42 -1.85 5.87
N ASP A 85 17.71 -1.79 6.99
CA ASP A 85 17.05 -2.96 7.60
C ASP A 85 15.73 -3.32 6.92
N THR A 86 14.91 -2.30 6.63
CA THR A 86 13.61 -2.43 5.96
C THR A 86 13.53 -1.51 4.75
N GLU A 87 13.17 -2.08 3.59
CA GLU A 87 12.94 -1.34 2.35
C GLU A 87 11.46 -1.42 1.99
N ILE A 88 10.83 -0.27 1.80
CA ILE A 88 9.41 -0.13 1.46
C ILE A 88 9.30 0.58 0.11
N GLU A 89 8.81 -0.14 -0.89
CA GLU A 89 8.49 0.39 -2.20
C GLU A 89 7.04 0.90 -2.20
N ILE A 90 6.85 2.14 -2.67
CA ILE A 90 5.54 2.78 -2.81
C ILE A 90 5.33 3.15 -4.28
N GLY A 91 4.28 2.61 -4.89
CA GLY A 91 3.96 2.83 -6.29
C GLY A 91 2.57 2.29 -6.64
N ASP A 92 1.87 2.95 -7.57
CA ASP A 92 0.57 2.52 -8.11
C ASP A 92 -0.49 2.21 -7.04
N GLY A 93 -0.53 2.99 -5.95
CA GLY A 93 -1.45 2.79 -4.82
C GLY A 93 -1.12 1.58 -3.95
N THR A 94 0.09 1.03 -4.08
CA THR A 94 0.58 -0.12 -3.31
C THR A 94 1.78 0.25 -2.46
N LEU A 95 1.92 -0.45 -1.34
CA LEU A 95 3.05 -0.43 -0.43
C LEU A 95 3.54 -1.87 -0.29
N ARG A 96 4.79 -2.09 -0.69
CA ARG A 96 5.44 -3.40 -0.71
C ARG A 96 6.72 -3.36 0.09
N VAL A 97 6.89 -4.29 1.03
CA VAL A 97 8.18 -4.49 1.69
C VAL A 97 9.06 -5.34 0.79
N THR A 98 10.12 -4.74 0.24
CA THR A 98 11.06 -5.39 -0.70
C THR A 98 12.34 -5.90 -0.02
N LYS A 99 12.57 -5.49 1.24
CA LYS A 99 13.61 -6.03 2.12
C LYS A 99 13.15 -5.94 3.56
N GLN A 100 13.43 -6.99 4.32
CA GLN A 100 13.29 -6.98 5.77
C GLN A 100 14.35 -7.88 6.40
N ARG A 101 15.11 -7.38 7.38
CA ARG A 101 16.19 -8.12 8.02
C ARG A 101 15.70 -9.09 9.11
N ASP A 102 14.95 -8.56 10.09
CA ASP A 102 14.71 -9.26 11.36
C ASP A 102 13.23 -9.62 11.60
N LEU A 103 12.34 -9.29 10.66
CA LEU A 103 10.89 -9.44 10.82
C LEU A 103 10.29 -10.24 9.65
N ASP A 104 9.19 -10.93 9.91
CA ASP A 104 8.48 -11.72 8.90
C ASP A 104 7.95 -10.85 7.73
N PRO A 105 7.99 -11.36 6.49
CA PRO A 105 7.43 -10.66 5.34
C PRO A 105 5.98 -10.26 5.60
N ILE A 106 5.67 -8.99 5.40
CA ILE A 106 4.29 -8.51 5.47
C ILE A 106 3.62 -8.57 4.08
N PRO A 107 2.32 -8.88 4.01
CA PRO A 107 1.59 -8.81 2.75
C PRO A 107 1.64 -7.42 2.12
N GLU A 108 1.57 -7.35 0.80
CA GLU A 108 1.37 -6.08 0.09
C GLU A 108 0.13 -5.38 0.65
N MET A 109 0.29 -4.10 0.97
CA MET A 109 -0.82 -3.25 1.39
C MET A 109 -1.19 -2.32 0.25
N ARG A 110 -2.48 -2.09 0.02
CA ARG A 110 -2.91 -1.04 -0.91
C ARG A 110 -3.60 0.09 -0.19
N PHE A 111 -3.47 1.27 -0.77
CA PHE A 111 -4.05 2.49 -0.29
C PHE A 111 -4.60 3.29 -1.46
N LYS A 112 -5.46 4.26 -1.14
CA LYS A 112 -5.79 5.33 -2.06
C LYS A 112 -5.56 6.68 -1.41
N LEU A 113 -5.44 7.69 -2.25
CA LEU A 113 -5.30 9.07 -1.84
C LEU A 113 -6.67 9.74 -1.90
N ASP A 114 -7.22 10.08 -0.74
CA ASP A 114 -8.46 10.83 -0.64
C ASP A 114 -8.15 12.32 -0.51
N SER A 115 -8.85 13.15 -1.28
CA SER A 115 -8.75 14.61 -1.16
C SER A 115 -9.73 15.12 -0.11
N LEU A 116 -9.20 15.77 0.92
CA LEU A 116 -9.97 16.38 1.99
C LEU A 116 -10.05 17.90 1.75
N THR A 117 -11.25 18.47 1.74
CA THR A 117 -11.40 19.94 1.67
C THR A 117 -11.28 20.54 3.07
N LEU A 118 -10.25 21.36 3.30
CA LEU A 118 -9.98 22.02 4.57
C LEU A 118 -10.72 23.36 4.72
N GLY A 119 -11.12 23.96 3.60
CA GLY A 119 -11.78 25.25 3.59
C GLY A 119 -11.82 25.86 2.20
N LYS A 120 -11.96 27.18 2.14
CA LYS A 120 -11.92 27.96 0.90
C LYS A 120 -10.93 29.11 1.06
N THR A 121 -10.23 29.44 -0.02
CA THR A 121 -9.41 30.66 -0.13
C THR A 121 -10.32 31.90 -0.13
N GLU A 122 -9.73 33.10 0.04
CA GLU A 122 -10.46 34.38 -0.07
C GLU A 122 -11.22 34.55 -1.39
N ARG A 123 -10.79 33.87 -2.46
CA ARG A 123 -11.44 33.87 -3.78
C ARG A 123 -12.48 32.75 -3.95
N GLY A 124 -12.87 32.08 -2.86
CA GLY A 124 -13.87 31.01 -2.85
C GLY A 124 -13.41 29.65 -3.40
N LYS A 125 -12.14 29.50 -3.80
CA LYS A 125 -11.60 28.21 -4.29
C LYS A 125 -11.34 27.24 -3.13
N PRO A 126 -11.68 25.95 -3.26
CA PRO A 126 -11.42 24.96 -2.21
C PRO A 126 -9.91 24.83 -1.94
N VAL A 127 -9.55 24.81 -0.67
CA VAL A 127 -8.21 24.41 -0.20
C VAL A 127 -8.31 22.94 0.17
N THR A 128 -7.55 22.10 -0.51
CA THR A 128 -7.57 20.66 -0.29
C THR A 128 -6.26 20.16 0.31
N SER A 129 -6.38 19.09 1.08
CA SER A 129 -5.28 18.26 1.54
C SER A 129 -5.46 16.84 0.98
N CYS A 130 -4.42 16.02 1.11
CA CYS A 130 -4.41 14.64 0.68
C CYS A 130 -4.20 13.76 1.91
N VAL A 131 -5.06 12.75 2.09
CA VAL A 131 -4.92 11.76 3.15
C VAL A 131 -4.80 10.36 2.56
N VAL A 132 -3.91 9.57 3.14
CA VAL A 132 -3.76 8.16 2.77
C VAL A 132 -4.85 7.36 3.47
N ARG A 133 -5.63 6.61 2.70
CA ARG A 133 -6.62 5.67 3.23
C ARG A 133 -6.23 4.25 2.82
N MET A 134 -5.89 3.44 3.83
CA MET A 134 -5.64 2.01 3.64
C MET A 134 -6.92 1.32 3.18
N LEU A 135 -6.80 0.46 2.18
CA LEU A 135 -7.93 -0.27 1.62
C LEU A 135 -8.09 -1.60 2.35
N LYS A 136 -9.34 -1.98 2.59
CA LYS A 136 -9.71 -3.30 3.11
C LYS A 136 -9.68 -4.32 1.97
N LYS A 137 -9.65 -5.62 2.32
CA LYS A 137 -9.60 -6.72 1.34
C LYS A 137 -10.69 -6.66 0.27
N ASN A 138 -11.93 -6.31 0.66
CA ASN A 138 -13.05 -6.10 -0.25
C ASN A 138 -12.91 -4.87 -1.15
N GLU A 139 -12.16 -3.86 -0.73
CA GLU A 139 -11.86 -2.68 -1.53
C GLU A 139 -10.71 -2.94 -2.52
N PHE A 140 -9.75 -3.83 -2.19
CA PHE A 140 -8.73 -4.29 -3.15
C PHE A 140 -9.38 -4.92 -4.38
N VAL A 141 -10.39 -5.77 -4.16
CA VAL A 141 -11.18 -6.42 -5.22
C VAL A 141 -11.68 -5.41 -6.24
N ARG A 142 -12.22 -4.29 -5.75
CA ARG A 142 -12.82 -3.26 -6.59
C ARG A 142 -11.79 -2.47 -7.40
N LEU A 143 -10.53 -2.40 -6.99
CA LEU A 143 -9.49 -1.73 -7.78
C LEU A 143 -8.98 -2.58 -8.95
N GLU A 144 -9.07 -3.91 -8.87
CA GLU A 144 -8.64 -4.80 -9.95
C GLU A 144 -9.72 -5.01 -11.01
N LEU A 145 -10.96 -4.66 -10.69
CA LEU A 145 -12.09 -4.72 -11.60
C LEU A 145 -12.32 -3.36 -12.27
N SER A 146 -12.52 -3.37 -13.59
CA SER A 146 -13.08 -2.21 -14.30
C SER A 146 -14.45 -1.82 -13.75
N GLU A 147 -14.93 -0.62 -14.09
CA GLU A 147 -16.23 -0.13 -13.62
C GLU A 147 -17.38 -1.11 -13.95
N GLN A 148 -17.37 -1.70 -15.15
CA GLN A 148 -18.38 -2.68 -15.56
C GLN A 148 -18.24 -4.02 -14.82
N GLU A 149 -17.01 -4.46 -14.53
CA GLU A 149 -16.78 -5.69 -13.76
C GLU A 149 -17.12 -5.51 -12.28
N CYS A 150 -16.84 -4.34 -11.69
CA CYS A 150 -17.30 -3.96 -10.36
C CYS A 150 -18.82 -4.01 -10.28
N MET A 151 -19.52 -3.40 -11.24
CA MET A 151 -20.97 -3.43 -11.31
C MET A 151 -21.49 -4.87 -11.41
N ALA A 152 -20.87 -5.70 -12.25
CA ALA A 152 -21.22 -7.10 -12.37
C ALA A 152 -20.99 -7.86 -11.05
N TYR A 153 -19.86 -7.64 -10.37
CA TYR A 153 -19.58 -8.26 -9.07
C TYR A 153 -20.55 -7.78 -7.97
N ASP A 154 -20.90 -6.50 -7.93
CA ASP A 154 -21.89 -5.98 -6.98
C ASP A 154 -23.28 -6.58 -7.22
N ALA A 155 -23.68 -6.78 -8.48
CA ALA A 155 -24.90 -7.51 -8.83
C ALA A 155 -24.86 -8.97 -8.35
N PHE A 156 -23.70 -9.63 -8.47
CA PHE A 156 -23.49 -10.97 -7.93
C PHE A 156 -23.67 -11.00 -6.40
N CYS A 157 -23.06 -10.05 -5.68
CA CYS A 157 -23.16 -9.96 -4.22
C CYS A 157 -24.61 -9.78 -3.76
N ARG A 158 -25.40 -8.89 -4.40
CA ARG A 158 -26.83 -8.72 -4.10
C ARG A 158 -27.65 -9.99 -4.35
N CYS A 159 -27.34 -10.71 -5.42
CA CYS A 159 -27.94 -12.03 -5.68
C CYS A 159 -27.61 -13.04 -4.58
N LEU A 160 -26.39 -12.99 -4.04
CA LEU A 160 -25.90 -13.91 -3.01
C LEU A 160 -26.55 -13.62 -1.65
N GLU A 161 -26.66 -12.34 -1.26
CA GLU A 161 -27.32 -11.90 -0.02
C GLU A 161 -28.77 -12.41 0.09
N THR A 162 -29.43 -12.53 -1.06
CA THR A 162 -30.82 -13.01 -1.18
C THR A 162 -30.89 -14.48 -1.60
N SER A 163 -29.78 -15.22 -1.55
CA SER A 163 -29.73 -16.65 -1.89
C SER A 163 -29.68 -17.52 -0.63
N GLN A 164 -30.64 -18.43 -0.47
CA GLN A 164 -30.64 -19.40 0.64
C GLN A 164 -29.57 -20.49 0.49
N THR A 165 -29.11 -20.75 -0.73
CA THR A 165 -28.18 -21.86 -1.04
C THR A 165 -26.74 -21.41 -1.18
N GLY A 166 -26.48 -20.09 -1.16
CA GLY A 166 -25.17 -19.52 -1.50
C GLY A 166 -24.78 -19.67 -2.98
N ILE A 167 -25.70 -20.13 -3.83
CA ILE A 167 -25.49 -20.29 -5.28
C ILE A 167 -26.24 -19.18 -6.02
N VAL A 168 -25.58 -18.59 -7.00
CA VAL A 168 -26.15 -17.60 -7.93
C VAL A 168 -26.18 -18.21 -9.33
N THR A 169 -27.31 -18.12 -10.03
CA THR A 169 -27.44 -18.60 -11.40
C THR A 169 -27.09 -17.49 -12.40
N SER A 170 -26.61 -17.88 -13.60
CA SER A 170 -26.29 -16.91 -14.67
C SER A 170 -27.48 -16.02 -15.00
N GLY A 171 -28.70 -16.60 -15.13
CA GLY A 171 -29.93 -15.85 -15.42
C GLY A 171 -30.21 -14.79 -14.38
N ARG A 172 -30.28 -15.18 -13.09
CA ARG A 172 -30.53 -14.24 -11.99
C ARG A 172 -29.48 -13.13 -11.93
N TRP A 173 -28.22 -13.47 -12.16
CA TRP A 173 -27.14 -12.49 -12.18
C TRP A 173 -27.28 -11.52 -13.37
N LYS A 174 -27.68 -12.00 -14.55
CA LYS A 174 -28.03 -11.14 -15.70
C LYS A 174 -29.19 -10.20 -15.39
N ASP A 175 -30.24 -10.72 -14.76
CA ASP A 175 -31.40 -9.92 -14.38
C ASP A 175 -31.01 -8.78 -13.43
N GLU A 176 -30.16 -9.06 -12.44
CA GLU A 176 -29.66 -8.04 -11.50
C GLU A 176 -28.73 -6.99 -12.17
N MET A 177 -28.03 -7.38 -13.25
CA MET A 177 -27.22 -6.46 -14.05
C MET A 177 -28.03 -5.68 -15.11
N SER A 178 -29.26 -6.10 -15.41
CA SER A 178 -30.06 -5.57 -16.53
C SER A 178 -30.36 -4.07 -16.44
N VAL A 179 -30.20 -3.48 -15.25
CA VAL A 179 -30.28 -2.03 -15.00
C VAL A 179 -29.27 -1.24 -15.85
N ALA A 180 -28.21 -1.88 -16.35
CA ALA A 180 -27.13 -1.26 -17.11
C ALA A 180 -27.39 -1.07 -18.62
N ASN A 181 -28.56 -1.49 -19.13
CA ASN A 181 -28.91 -1.41 -20.56
C ASN A 181 -27.90 -2.10 -21.51
N LEU A 182 -27.30 -3.20 -21.05
CA LEU A 182 -26.33 -4.01 -21.79
C LEU A 182 -27.02 -5.18 -22.49
N SER A 183 -26.50 -5.60 -23.64
CA SER A 183 -26.98 -6.81 -24.33
C SER A 183 -26.61 -8.07 -23.56
N ASP A 184 -27.39 -9.14 -23.73
CA ASP A 184 -27.14 -10.46 -23.14
C ASP A 184 -25.69 -10.95 -23.35
N ARG A 185 -25.14 -10.73 -24.54
CA ARG A 185 -23.76 -11.11 -24.87
C ARG A 185 -22.73 -10.32 -24.05
N GLN A 186 -22.99 -9.05 -23.76
CA GLN A 186 -22.12 -8.24 -22.90
C GLN A 186 -22.22 -8.68 -21.44
N LEU A 187 -23.43 -9.00 -20.95
CA LEU A 187 -23.63 -9.52 -19.59
C LEU A 187 -22.92 -10.85 -19.38
N GLU A 188 -23.01 -11.78 -20.33
CA GLU A 188 -22.30 -13.07 -20.27
C GLU A 188 -20.78 -12.91 -20.29
N ARG A 189 -20.29 -11.92 -21.05
CA ARG A 189 -18.86 -11.56 -21.05
C ARG A 189 -18.43 -11.06 -19.68
N LEU A 190 -19.18 -10.17 -19.04
CA LEU A 190 -18.85 -9.65 -17.71
C LEU A 190 -18.85 -10.76 -16.65
N GLN A 191 -19.81 -11.70 -16.70
CA GLN A 191 -19.80 -12.87 -15.81
C GLN A 191 -18.51 -13.69 -15.99
N THR A 192 -18.05 -13.86 -17.23
CA THR A 192 -16.82 -14.58 -17.55
C THR A 192 -15.60 -13.83 -17.03
N GLN A 193 -15.50 -12.52 -17.27
CA GLN A 193 -14.38 -11.69 -16.83
C GLN A 193 -14.25 -11.68 -15.30
N VAL A 194 -15.35 -11.49 -14.56
CA VAL A 194 -15.35 -11.53 -13.08
C VAL A 194 -14.99 -12.92 -12.56
N THR A 195 -15.36 -13.99 -13.28
CA THR A 195 -14.98 -15.37 -12.94
C THR A 195 -13.50 -15.62 -13.20
N GLU A 196 -12.97 -15.18 -14.34
CA GLU A 196 -11.56 -15.32 -14.73
C GLU A 196 -10.63 -14.49 -13.83
N ALA A 197 -11.11 -13.35 -13.35
CA ALA A 197 -10.44 -12.54 -12.33
C ALA A 197 -10.40 -13.23 -10.94
N GLY A 198 -11.06 -14.39 -10.77
CA GLY A 198 -10.94 -15.24 -9.59
C GLY A 198 -11.87 -14.87 -8.41
N TRP A 199 -12.70 -13.83 -8.56
CA TRP A 199 -13.60 -13.34 -7.50
C TRP A 199 -14.86 -14.19 -7.31
N VAL A 200 -15.27 -14.86 -8.38
CA VAL A 200 -16.45 -15.72 -8.44
C VAL A 200 -16.02 -17.05 -9.05
N LYS A 201 -16.48 -18.17 -8.48
CA LYS A 201 -16.18 -19.50 -9.02
C LYS A 201 -17.42 -20.10 -9.67
N LYS A 202 -17.26 -20.53 -10.91
CA LYS A 202 -18.25 -21.36 -11.59
C LYS A 202 -18.17 -22.79 -11.07
N ILE A 203 -19.24 -23.29 -10.47
CA ILE A 203 -19.29 -24.65 -9.88
C ILE A 203 -19.95 -25.66 -10.83
N LYS A 204 -20.92 -25.22 -11.63
CA LYS A 204 -21.64 -26.03 -12.63
C LYS A 204 -22.07 -25.15 -13.80
N LYS A 205 -22.71 -25.75 -14.80
CA LYS A 205 -23.29 -25.00 -15.93
C LYS A 205 -24.22 -23.90 -15.38
N ALA A 206 -23.88 -22.64 -15.68
CA ALA A 206 -24.62 -21.45 -15.27
C ALA A 206 -24.83 -21.28 -13.76
N GLN A 207 -23.97 -21.85 -12.90
CA GLN A 207 -24.04 -21.72 -11.45
C GLN A 207 -22.70 -21.27 -10.87
N TYR A 208 -22.77 -20.27 -10.00
CA TYR A 208 -21.64 -19.53 -9.49
C TYR A 208 -21.73 -19.39 -7.96
N VAL A 209 -20.59 -19.36 -7.29
CA VAL A 209 -20.44 -19.11 -5.85
C VAL A 209 -19.36 -18.05 -5.63
N SER A 210 -19.41 -17.36 -4.49
CA SER A 210 -18.34 -16.44 -4.11
C SER A 210 -17.05 -17.24 -3.89
N CYS A 211 -15.94 -16.73 -4.40
CA CYS A 211 -14.65 -17.08 -3.82
C CYS A 211 -14.51 -16.21 -2.58
N GLU A 212 -14.75 -16.76 -1.38
CA GLU A 212 -14.11 -16.14 -0.22
C GLU A 212 -12.61 -16.17 -0.49
N PRO A 213 -11.93 -15.02 -0.43
CA PRO A 213 -10.50 -15.03 -0.64
C PRO A 213 -9.90 -15.79 0.54
N THR A 214 -9.43 -17.01 0.28
CA THR A 214 -8.91 -17.98 1.25
C THR A 214 -8.25 -17.26 2.42
N SER A 215 -8.84 -17.41 3.60
CA SER A 215 -8.21 -17.07 4.86
C SER A 215 -7.10 -18.10 5.10
N THR A 216 -5.94 -17.92 4.49
CA THR A 216 -4.71 -18.43 5.10
C THR A 216 -4.39 -17.47 6.24
N ASP A 217 -4.80 -17.89 7.43
CA ASP A 217 -4.28 -17.51 8.74
C ASP A 217 -4.12 -16.01 9.02
N THR A 218 -5.17 -15.43 9.59
CA THR A 218 -4.99 -14.44 10.66
C THR A 218 -4.95 -15.22 11.97
N THR A 219 -3.87 -15.96 12.21
CA THR A 219 -3.59 -16.46 13.55
C THR A 219 -3.19 -15.25 14.40
N ASP A 220 -4.18 -14.74 15.12
CA ASP A 220 -4.07 -14.42 16.54
C ASP A 220 -2.70 -13.85 16.95
N ILE A 221 -2.58 -12.52 16.92
CA ILE A 221 -1.53 -11.81 17.67
C ILE A 221 -1.90 -11.94 19.14
N GLY A 222 -1.65 -13.13 19.67
CA GLY A 222 -1.87 -13.48 21.06
C GLY A 222 -1.08 -12.52 21.93
N ALA A 223 -1.81 -11.82 22.79
CA ALA A 223 -1.28 -11.15 23.95
C ALA A 223 -0.38 -12.12 24.73
N ARG A 224 0.94 -11.96 24.61
CA ARG A 224 1.89 -12.55 25.57
C ARG A 224 2.17 -11.51 26.64
N THR A 225 1.50 -11.71 27.76
CA THR A 225 1.90 -11.27 29.09
C THR A 225 3.38 -11.58 29.32
N GLN A 226 4.15 -10.56 29.72
CA GLN A 226 5.48 -10.74 30.28
C GLN A 226 5.40 -11.52 31.61
N PRO A 227 6.28 -12.49 31.88
CA PRO A 227 6.60 -12.87 33.24
C PRO A 227 7.73 -11.99 33.78
N THR A 228 7.57 -11.66 35.05
CA THR A 228 8.43 -10.97 36.02
C THR A 228 9.93 -11.22 35.91
#